data_AF-A0A2D5WF09-F1
#
_entry.id   AF-A0A2D5WF09-F1
#
_cell.length_a   1.000
_cell.length_b   1.000
_cell.length_c   1.000
_cell.angle_alpha   90.00
_cell.angle_beta   90.00
_cell.angle_gamma   90.00
#
_symmetry.space_group_name_H-M   'P 1'
#
loop_
_entity.id
_entity.type
_entity.pdbx_description
1 polymer ?
#
loop_
_entity_poly.entity_id
_entity_poly.type
_entity_poly.pdbx_seq_one_letter_code
_entity_poly.pdbx_strand_id
1 'polypeptide(L)'
;MGFDPAQLADGAAKWLCLVALLSFHEFGHAWAAHKCGDDTARLMGRMTVNPVVHIDPIGTVLFPWALILLPMMGLALPIDIFGWAKPVPVNPSNYGNRTRDDIFVSMAGPAMNVLLAILLMVAYRLAVELPIDAGEGAVVHKLPLVAFISMILCVFNLIPIPPLDGSHV
;
A
#
# COMPACT_ATOMS: atom_id res chain seq x y z
N MET A 1 -12.96 -15.05 -26.63
CA MET A 1 -12.25 -14.52 -25.46
C MET A 1 -13.00 -15.02 -24.24
N GLY A 2 -12.49 -16.07 -23.60
CA GLY A 2 -13.16 -16.69 -22.46
C GLY A 2 -12.76 -15.97 -21.18
N PHE A 3 -13.74 -15.65 -20.34
CA PHE A 3 -13.50 -15.18 -18.99
C PHE A 3 -12.85 -16.31 -18.19
N ASP A 4 -11.59 -16.13 -17.77
CA ASP A 4 -10.89 -17.08 -16.91
C ASP A 4 -11.14 -16.72 -15.44
N PRO A 5 -11.91 -17.52 -14.67
CA PRO A 5 -12.17 -17.24 -13.26
C PRO A 5 -10.90 -17.18 -12.41
N ALA A 6 -9.82 -17.87 -12.83
CA ALA A 6 -8.56 -17.87 -12.11
C ALA A 6 -7.87 -16.50 -12.17
N GLN A 7 -7.94 -15.82 -13.33
CA GLN A 7 -7.41 -14.46 -13.49
C GLN A 7 -8.18 -13.45 -12.63
N LEU A 8 -9.50 -13.56 -12.56
CA LEU A 8 -10.30 -12.69 -11.68
C LEU A 8 -9.94 -12.90 -10.22
N ALA A 9 -9.80 -14.16 -9.79
CA ALA A 9 -9.43 -14.49 -8.41
C ALA A 9 -8.03 -13.95 -8.06
N ASP A 10 -7.06 -14.08 -8.97
CA ASP A 10 -5.72 -13.51 -8.80
C ASP A 10 -5.74 -11.98 -8.72
N GLY A 11 -6.49 -11.33 -9.62
CA GLY A 11 -6.69 -9.87 -9.60
C GLY A 11 -7.33 -9.39 -8.30
N ALA A 12 -8.38 -10.06 -7.83
CA ALA A 12 -9.03 -9.75 -6.56
C ALA A 12 -8.07 -9.91 -5.37
N ALA A 13 -7.23 -10.95 -5.37
CA ALA A 13 -6.21 -11.15 -4.35
C ALA A 13 -5.17 -10.02 -4.35
N LYS A 14 -4.66 -9.63 -5.53
CA LYS A 14 -3.74 -8.48 -5.67
C LYS A 14 -4.39 -7.19 -5.18
N TRP A 15 -5.67 -6.97 -5.49
CA TRP A 15 -6.42 -5.80 -5.03
C TRP A 15 -6.53 -5.76 -3.50
N LEU A 16 -6.87 -6.87 -2.85
CA LEU A 16 -6.90 -6.97 -1.38
C LEU A 16 -5.53 -6.65 -0.76
N CYS A 17 -4.46 -7.16 -1.35
CA CYS A 17 -3.10 -6.85 -0.92
C CYS A 17 -2.77 -5.36 -1.10
N LEU A 18 -3.08 -4.76 -2.25
CA LEU A 18 -2.88 -3.34 -2.51
C LEU A 18 -3.58 -2.48 -1.45
N VAL A 19 -4.85 -2.78 -1.17
CA VAL A 19 -5.65 -2.09 -0.15
C VAL A 19 -4.99 -2.18 1.22
N ALA A 20 -4.49 -3.36 1.60
CA ALA A 20 -3.78 -3.54 2.87
C ALA A 20 -2.48 -2.70 2.91
N LEU A 21 -1.65 -2.76 1.86
CA LEU A 21 -0.40 -2.00 1.78
C LEU A 21 -0.64 -0.49 1.92
N LEU A 22 -1.61 0.05 1.18
CA LEU A 22 -2.01 1.45 1.29
C LEU A 22 -2.51 1.80 2.70
N SER A 23 -3.25 0.91 3.35
CA SER A 23 -3.77 1.16 4.71
C SER A 23 -2.66 1.25 5.75
N PHE A 24 -1.64 0.41 5.65
CA PHE A 24 -0.47 0.48 6.54
C PHE A 24 0.39 1.71 6.25
N HIS A 25 0.50 2.12 4.98
CA HIS A 25 1.19 3.34 4.57
C HIS A 25 0.54 4.57 5.21
N GLU A 26 -0.78 4.72 5.04
CA GLU A 26 -1.57 5.82 5.64
C GLU A 26 -1.56 5.79 7.18
N PHE A 27 -1.60 4.59 7.77
CA PHE A 27 -1.42 4.42 9.21
C PHE A 27 -0.05 4.92 9.68
N GLY A 28 1.01 4.70 8.90
CA GLY A 28 2.37 5.19 9.17
C GLY A 28 2.40 6.71 9.33
N HIS A 29 1.84 7.45 8.37
CA HIS A 29 1.71 8.90 8.46
C HIS A 29 0.93 9.35 9.69
N ALA A 30 -0.25 8.75 9.93
CA ALA A 30 -1.09 9.10 11.06
C ALA A 30 -0.41 8.84 12.41
N TRP A 31 0.31 7.73 12.53
CA TRP A 31 1.06 7.38 13.74
C TRP A 31 2.23 8.34 13.96
N ALA A 32 3.00 8.67 12.92
CA ALA A 32 4.11 9.60 13.02
C ALA A 32 3.63 11.02 13.37
N ALA A 33 2.55 11.49 12.74
CA ALA A 33 1.94 12.79 13.03
C ALA A 33 1.51 12.87 14.50
N HIS A 34 0.87 11.82 15.02
CA HIS A 34 0.51 11.72 16.43
C HIS A 34 1.73 11.81 17.36
N LYS A 35 2.85 11.17 17.00
CA LYS A 35 4.11 11.25 17.76
C LYS A 35 4.76 12.64 17.71
N CYS A 36 4.53 13.39 16.65
CA CYS A 36 4.99 14.77 16.49
C CYS A 36 4.05 15.83 17.11
N GLY A 37 2.94 15.40 17.74
CA GLY A 37 1.99 16.30 18.42
C GLY A 37 0.72 16.61 17.65
N ASP A 38 0.53 16.02 16.46
CA ASP A 38 -0.69 16.19 15.68
C ASP A 38 -1.70 15.06 15.89
N ASP A 39 -2.73 15.34 16.69
CA ASP A 39 -3.81 14.39 16.97
C ASP A 39 -4.91 14.35 15.88
N THR A 40 -4.79 15.13 14.79
CA THR A 40 -5.86 15.29 13.79
C THR A 40 -6.37 13.96 13.22
N ALA A 41 -5.48 13.13 12.66
CA ALA A 41 -5.86 11.83 12.10
C ALA A 41 -6.46 10.89 13.17
N ARG A 42 -5.94 10.92 14.39
CA ARG A 42 -6.43 10.10 15.51
C ARG A 42 -7.84 10.52 15.94
N LEU A 43 -8.09 11.82 16.12
CA LEU A 43 -9.40 12.35 16.50
C LEU A 43 -10.47 12.09 15.44
N MET A 44 -10.07 12.06 14.16
CA MET A 44 -10.95 11.69 13.04
C MET A 44 -11.12 10.17 12.87
N GLY A 45 -10.55 9.34 13.74
CA GLY A 45 -10.63 7.88 13.66
C GLY A 45 -9.86 7.26 12.49
N ARG A 46 -8.91 8.01 11.90
CA ARG A 46 -8.12 7.60 10.73
C ARG A 46 -6.73 7.05 11.09
N MET A 47 -6.33 7.11 12.36
CA MET A 47 -5.13 6.41 12.85
C MET A 47 -5.45 4.92 13.11
N THR A 48 -5.66 4.17 12.03
CA THR A 48 -6.00 2.74 12.07
C THR A 48 -5.50 2.04 10.82
N VAL A 49 -5.23 0.74 10.92
CA VAL A 49 -4.93 -0.13 9.77
C VAL A 49 -6.20 -0.63 9.06
N ASN A 50 -7.38 -0.28 9.57
CA ASN A 50 -8.65 -0.63 8.93
C ASN A 50 -8.72 0.01 7.53
N PRO A 51 -8.78 -0.78 6.45
CA PRO A 51 -8.75 -0.24 5.10
C PRO A 51 -9.95 0.63 4.75
N VAL A 52 -11.11 0.38 5.38
CA VAL A 52 -12.37 1.05 5.04
C VAL A 52 -12.25 2.58 5.15
N VAL A 53 -11.47 3.09 6.09
CA VAL A 53 -11.33 4.54 6.31
C VAL A 53 -10.33 5.21 5.37
N HIS A 54 -9.58 4.42 4.59
CA HIS A 54 -8.54 4.84 3.65
C HIS A 54 -8.92 4.60 2.19
N ILE A 55 -10.08 4.00 1.92
CA ILE A 55 -10.56 3.77 0.56
C ILE A 55 -10.86 5.10 -0.14
N ASP A 56 -10.23 5.29 -1.29
CA ASP A 56 -10.65 6.25 -2.30
C ASP A 56 -11.49 5.53 -3.38
N PRO A 57 -12.72 5.97 -3.68
CA PRO A 57 -13.58 5.32 -4.67
C PRO A 57 -12.95 5.19 -6.07
N ILE A 58 -12.07 6.12 -6.43
CA ILE A 58 -11.40 6.12 -7.73
C ILE A 58 -10.08 5.36 -7.63
N GLY A 59 -9.18 5.81 -6.76
CA GLY A 59 -7.81 5.31 -6.64
C GLY A 59 -7.68 3.93 -6.03
N THR A 60 -8.58 3.57 -5.11
CA THR A 60 -8.54 2.27 -4.42
C THR A 60 -9.49 1.25 -5.06
N VAL A 61 -10.56 1.70 -5.73
CA VAL A 61 -11.58 0.79 -6.31
C VAL A 61 -11.60 0.86 -7.82
N LEU A 62 -12.07 1.95 -8.42
CA LEU A 62 -12.32 2.01 -9.86
C LEU A 62 -11.06 1.74 -10.69
N PHE A 63 -9.95 2.39 -10.34
CA PHE A 63 -8.71 2.34 -11.11
C PHE A 63 -8.04 0.96 -11.04
N PRO A 64 -7.79 0.35 -9.86
CA PRO A 64 -7.27 -1.02 -9.79
C PRO A 64 -8.16 -2.05 -10.49
N TRP A 65 -9.48 -1.96 -10.34
CA TRP A 65 -10.40 -2.89 -11.01
C TRP A 65 -10.41 -2.72 -12.53
N ALA A 66 -10.24 -1.50 -13.04
CA ALA A 66 -10.03 -1.30 -14.46
C ALA A 66 -8.75 -1.99 -14.96
N LEU A 67 -7.64 -1.89 -14.21
CA LEU A 67 -6.39 -2.58 -14.55
C LEU A 67 -6.53 -4.11 -14.57
N ILE A 68 -7.37 -4.67 -13.69
CA ILE A 68 -7.63 -6.11 -13.62
C ILE A 68 -8.52 -6.56 -14.80
N LEU A 69 -9.55 -5.78 -15.15
CA LEU A 69 -10.57 -6.21 -16.12
C LEU A 69 -10.23 -5.88 -17.58
N LEU A 70 -9.54 -4.77 -17.85
CA LEU A 70 -9.21 -4.34 -19.22
C LEU A 70 -8.34 -5.36 -20.00
N PRO A 71 -7.32 -6.00 -19.41
CA PRO A 71 -6.56 -7.05 -20.08
C PRO A 71 -7.44 -8.23 -20.52
N MET A 72 -8.48 -8.56 -19.73
CA MET A 72 -9.45 -9.62 -20.07
C MET A 72 -10.29 -9.27 -21.30
N MET A 73 -10.39 -7.98 -21.63
CA MET A 73 -11.04 -7.44 -22.82
C MET A 73 -10.07 -7.25 -24.01
N GLY A 74 -8.80 -7.68 -23.88
CA GLY A 74 -7.77 -7.50 -24.89
C GLY A 74 -7.12 -6.10 -24.89
N LEU A 75 -7.42 -5.27 -23.89
CA LEU A 75 -6.88 -3.93 -23.71
C LEU A 75 -5.83 -3.95 -22.58
N ALA A 76 -4.68 -4.58 -22.84
CA ALA A 76 -3.63 -4.69 -21.84
C ALA A 76 -2.85 -3.36 -21.71
N LEU A 77 -2.69 -2.90 -20.48
CA LEU A 77 -1.77 -1.81 -20.12
C LEU A 77 -0.43 -2.41 -19.64
N PRO A 78 0.68 -1.67 -19.74
CA PRO A 78 1.98 -2.13 -19.25
C PRO A 78 2.08 -2.18 -17.71
N ILE A 79 0.98 -1.96 -16.99
CA ILE A 79 0.90 -1.88 -15.53
C ILE A 79 -0.07 -2.99 -15.07
N ASP A 80 0.42 -3.89 -14.23
CA ASP A 80 -0.36 -5.04 -13.72
C ASP A 80 -1.38 -4.60 -12.66
N ILE A 81 -0.94 -3.87 -11.62
CA ILE A 81 -1.82 -3.28 -10.62
C ILE A 81 -1.20 -2.02 -10.00
N PHE A 82 -2.01 -0.99 -9.80
CA PHE A 82 -1.64 0.26 -9.16
C PHE A 82 -2.88 0.95 -8.61
N GLY A 83 -2.72 1.77 -7.57
CA GLY A 83 -3.78 2.55 -6.97
C GLY A 83 -3.26 3.43 -5.82
N TRP A 84 -4.12 4.31 -5.32
CA TRP A 84 -3.83 5.20 -4.20
C TRP A 84 -4.96 5.17 -3.18
N ALA A 85 -4.63 5.46 -1.93
CA ALA A 85 -5.60 5.63 -0.85
C ALA A 85 -6.06 7.08 -0.75
N LYS A 86 -7.12 7.27 0.03
CA LYS A 86 -7.51 8.58 0.53
C LYS A 86 -6.48 9.02 1.58
N PRO A 87 -5.70 10.10 1.38
CA PRO A 87 -4.65 10.48 2.31
C PRO A 87 -5.20 10.79 3.72
N VAL A 88 -4.45 10.45 4.77
CA VAL A 88 -4.78 10.84 6.15
C VAL A 88 -4.54 12.33 6.37
N PRO A 89 -5.41 13.01 7.13
CA PRO A 89 -5.25 14.43 7.39
C PRO A 89 -4.13 14.63 8.41
N VAL A 90 -3.17 15.47 8.03
CA VAL A 90 -2.09 15.93 8.92
C VAL A 90 -2.14 17.45 9.03
N ASN A 91 -1.80 17.98 10.20
CA ASN A 91 -1.72 19.41 10.47
C ASN A 91 -0.32 19.80 10.96
N PRO A 92 0.56 20.26 10.05
CA PRO A 92 1.90 20.70 10.40
C PRO A 92 1.99 21.88 11.37
N SER A 93 0.89 22.60 11.64
CA SER A 93 0.89 23.66 12.66
C SER A 93 1.01 23.11 14.08
N ASN A 94 0.69 21.83 14.29
CA ASN A 94 0.74 21.16 15.58
C ASN A 94 2.12 20.53 15.87
N TYR A 95 3.01 20.50 14.89
CA TYR A 95 4.34 19.89 15.02
C TYR A 95 5.24 20.70 15.95
N GLY A 96 6.04 20.00 16.77
CA GLY A 96 7.02 20.65 17.64
C GLY A 96 8.14 21.32 16.86
N ASN A 97 8.70 20.63 15.86
CA ASN A 97 9.65 21.18 14.90
C ASN A 97 9.14 20.95 13.48
N ARG A 98 8.60 22.01 12.88
CA ARG A 98 7.91 21.93 11.59
C ARG A 98 8.70 21.23 10.49
N THR A 99 9.99 21.53 10.31
CA THR A 99 10.77 20.93 9.20
C THR A 99 11.13 19.48 9.48
N ARG A 100 11.63 19.18 10.68
CA ARG A 100 12.05 17.82 11.03
C ARG A 100 10.85 16.87 11.07
N ASP A 101 9.76 17.32 11.67
CA ASP A 101 8.58 16.49 11.89
C ASP A 101 7.84 16.27 10.59
N ASP A 102 7.80 17.24 9.68
CA ASP A 102 7.21 17.08 8.35
C ASP A 102 7.96 16.03 7.51
N ILE A 103 9.30 16.04 7.53
CA ILE A 103 10.12 14.99 6.90
C ILE A 103 9.85 13.63 7.56
N PHE A 104 9.80 13.57 8.90
CA PHE A 104 9.57 12.32 9.62
C PHE A 104 8.18 11.72 9.31
N VAL A 105 7.14 12.56 9.29
CA VAL A 105 5.78 12.16 8.93
C VAL A 105 5.71 11.69 7.49
N SER A 106 6.32 12.41 6.55
CA SER A 106 6.33 12.06 5.13
C SER A 106 7.08 10.76 4.86
N MET A 107 8.18 10.50 5.58
CA MET A 107 8.93 9.25 5.45
C MET A 107 8.24 8.04 6.13
N ALA A 108 7.25 8.27 7.00
CA ALA A 108 6.63 7.20 7.78
C ALA A 108 5.81 6.22 6.91
N GLY A 109 5.08 6.72 5.91
CA GLY A 109 4.36 5.86 4.95
C GLY A 109 5.31 4.97 4.13
N PRO A 110 6.32 5.54 3.43
CA PRO A 110 7.32 4.76 2.72
C PRO A 110 8.07 3.76 3.62
N ALA A 111 8.40 4.15 4.86
CA ALA A 111 9.02 3.25 5.83
C ALA A 111 8.13 2.05 6.18
N MET A 112 6.81 2.24 6.31
CA MET A 112 5.86 1.15 6.51
C MET A 112 5.83 0.18 5.32
N ASN A 113 5.91 0.69 4.10
CA ASN A 113 5.99 -0.15 2.90
C ASN A 113 7.28 -0.98 2.85
N VAL A 114 8.42 -0.40 3.24
CA VAL A 114 9.69 -1.15 3.35
C VAL A 114 9.58 -2.23 4.42
N LEU A 115 9.05 -1.90 5.60
CA LEU A 115 8.86 -2.85 6.69
C LEU A 115 7.99 -4.03 6.25
N LEU A 116 6.87 -3.76 5.59
CA LEU A 116 5.99 -4.80 5.06
C LEU A 116 6.67 -5.68 4.01
N ALA A 117 7.43 -5.10 3.08
CA ALA A 117 8.18 -5.86 2.10
C ALA A 117 9.17 -6.83 2.76
N ILE A 118 9.89 -6.38 3.79
CA ILE A 118 10.81 -7.22 4.57
C ILE A 118 10.04 -8.34 5.27
N LEU A 119 8.95 -8.03 5.97
CA LEU A 119 8.15 -9.01 6.70
C LEU A 119 7.56 -10.08 5.76
N LEU A 120 7.06 -9.69 4.59
CA LEU A 120 6.52 -10.59 3.58
C LEU A 120 7.61 -11.50 3.00
N MET A 121 8.82 -10.97 2.75
CA MET A 121 9.95 -11.77 2.27
C MET A 121 10.48 -12.75 3.31
N VAL A 122 10.52 -12.35 4.59
CA VAL A 122 10.86 -13.25 5.70
C VAL A 122 9.82 -14.37 5.81
N ALA A 123 8.52 -14.02 5.77
CA ALA A 123 7.44 -15.00 5.79
C ALA A 123 7.52 -15.98 4.60
N TYR A 124 7.83 -15.48 3.40
CA TYR A 124 8.05 -16.30 2.21
C TYR A 124 9.21 -17.29 2.41
N ARG A 125 10.37 -16.81 2.88
CA ARG A 125 11.56 -17.64 3.11
C ARG A 125 11.27 -18.76 4.11
N LEU A 126 10.70 -18.41 5.26
CA LEU A 126 10.35 -19.39 6.28
C LEU A 126 9.34 -20.42 5.74
N ALA A 127 8.34 -20.00 4.98
CA ALA A 127 7.31 -20.90 4.49
C ALA A 127 7.81 -21.87 3.41
N VAL A 128 8.76 -21.48 2.56
CA VAL A 128 9.34 -22.36 1.52
C VAL A 128 10.42 -23.29 2.08
N GLU A 129 11.08 -22.93 3.19
CA GLU A 129 12.05 -23.80 3.87
C GLU A 129 11.39 -24.88 4.74
N LEU A 130 10.12 -24.72 5.09
CA LEU A 130 9.37 -25.77 5.76
C LEU A 130 9.13 -26.94 4.80
N PRO A 131 9.27 -28.20 5.24
CA PRO A 131 9.04 -29.40 4.42
C PRO A 131 7.53 -29.67 4.26
N ILE A 132 6.77 -28.64 3.89
CA ILE A 132 5.33 -28.69 3.64
C ILE A 132 5.14 -28.51 2.13
N ASP A 133 4.50 -29.48 1.48
CA ASP A 133 4.13 -29.38 0.06
C ASP A 133 2.95 -28.40 -0.10
N ALA A 134 3.29 -27.12 -0.11
CA ALA A 134 2.39 -26.05 -0.48
C ALA A 134 2.34 -26.02 -2.02
N GLY A 135 1.45 -26.83 -2.62
CA GLY A 135 1.38 -26.97 -4.08
C GLY A 135 1.32 -25.64 -4.85
N GLU A 136 1.54 -25.68 -6.18
CA GLU A 136 1.86 -24.49 -7.02
C GLU A 136 0.91 -23.29 -6.90
N GLY A 137 -0.36 -23.49 -6.50
CA GLY A 137 -1.35 -22.43 -6.29
C GLY A 137 -1.33 -21.77 -4.90
N ALA A 138 -0.41 -22.17 -4.02
CA ALA A 138 -0.39 -21.70 -2.64
C ALA A 138 -0.12 -20.19 -2.53
N VAL A 139 -0.79 -19.55 -1.56
CA VAL A 139 -0.69 -18.11 -1.28
C VAL A 139 0.76 -17.67 -1.02
N VAL A 140 1.59 -18.57 -0.46
CA VAL A 140 3.01 -18.31 -0.20
C VAL A 140 3.76 -17.84 -1.45
N HIS A 141 3.46 -18.42 -2.62
CA HIS A 141 4.13 -18.05 -3.88
C HIS A 141 3.77 -16.66 -4.38
N LYS A 142 2.72 -16.04 -3.83
CA LYS A 142 2.30 -14.67 -4.15
C LYS A 142 2.98 -13.62 -3.26
N LEU A 143 3.55 -14.02 -2.11
CA LEU A 143 4.19 -13.09 -1.16
C LEU A 143 5.31 -12.24 -1.78
N PRO A 144 6.21 -12.79 -2.63
CA PRO A 144 7.25 -11.98 -3.28
C PRO A 144 6.66 -10.88 -4.18
N LEU A 145 5.55 -11.15 -4.88
CA LEU A 145 4.87 -10.16 -5.70
C LEU A 145 4.28 -9.05 -4.84
N VAL A 146 3.65 -9.38 -3.70
CA VAL A 146 3.10 -8.38 -2.78
C VAL A 146 4.21 -7.52 -2.17
N ALA A 147 5.34 -8.13 -1.81
CA ALA A 147 6.51 -7.39 -1.33
C ALA A 147 7.06 -6.44 -2.40
N PHE A 148 7.09 -6.87 -3.66
CA PHE A 148 7.48 -6.04 -4.79
C PHE A 148 6.53 -4.85 -4.99
N ILE A 149 5.21 -5.06 -4.93
CA ILE A 149 4.21 -3.97 -4.97
C ILE A 149 4.42 -2.99 -3.81
N SER A 150 4.70 -3.49 -2.61
CA SER A 150 5.01 -2.65 -1.45
C SER A 150 6.24 -1.76 -1.71
N MET A 151 7.31 -2.32 -2.27
CA MET A 151 8.49 -1.54 -2.64
C MET A 151 8.23 -0.54 -3.76
N ILE A 152 7.40 -0.89 -4.74
CA ILE A 152 6.93 0.05 -5.77
C ILE A 152 6.23 1.23 -5.09
N LEU A 153 5.25 1.00 -4.21
CA LEU A 153 4.55 2.08 -3.49
C LEU A 153 5.52 2.94 -2.68
N CYS A 154 6.55 2.34 -2.06
CA CYS A 154 7.61 3.10 -1.40
C CYS A 154 8.36 4.02 -2.36
N VAL A 155 8.90 3.47 -3.45
CA VAL A 155 9.72 4.24 -4.41
C VAL A 155 8.89 5.33 -5.08
N PHE A 156 7.66 5.01 -5.49
CA PHE A 156 6.76 5.98 -6.10
C PHE A 156 6.46 7.14 -5.15
N ASN A 157 6.16 6.88 -3.87
CA ASN A 157 5.90 7.96 -2.93
C ASN A 157 7.14 8.79 -2.57
N LEU A 158 8.36 8.30 -2.80
CA LEU A 158 9.60 9.07 -2.59
C LEU A 158 10.00 9.96 -3.78
N ILE A 159 9.22 9.96 -4.87
CA ILE A 159 9.46 10.88 -6.00
C ILE A 159 9.16 12.31 -5.53
N PRO A 160 10.07 13.30 -5.76
CA PRO A 160 9.93 14.66 -5.26
C PRO A 160 8.95 15.51 -6.11
N ILE A 161 7.70 15.05 -6.22
CA ILE A 161 6.63 15.69 -7.00
C ILE A 161 5.35 15.67 -6.16
N PRO A 162 4.76 16.84 -5.82
CA PRO A 162 3.46 16.89 -5.17
C PRO A 162 2.40 16.16 -6.01
N PRO A 163 1.48 15.37 -5.41
CA PRO A 163 1.18 15.27 -3.97
C PRO A 163 1.95 14.15 -3.22
N LEU A 164 3.03 13.61 -3.76
CA LEU A 164 3.76 12.46 -3.18
C LEU A 164 4.59 12.87 -1.95
N ASP A 165 4.80 11.93 -1.03
CA ASP A 165 5.51 12.16 0.24
C ASP A 165 6.90 12.77 0.06
N GLY A 166 7.63 12.33 -0.97
CA GLY A 166 8.98 12.77 -1.29
C GLY A 166 9.07 14.25 -1.67
N SER A 167 7.96 14.94 -1.90
CA SER A 167 7.97 16.40 -2.11
C SER A 167 8.23 17.20 -0.83
N HIS A 168 8.14 16.57 0.35
CA HIS A 168 8.43 17.16 1.65
C HIS A 168 9.81 16.77 2.21
N VAL A 169 10.58 15.94 1.48
CA VAL A 169 11.88 15.36 1.88
C VAL A 169 13.01 15.98 1.08
#